data_AF-A0A497I3Q9-F1
#
_entry.id   AF-A0A497I3Q9-F1
#
_cell.length_a   1.000
_cell.length_b   1.000
_cell.length_c   1.000
_cell.angle_alpha   90.00
_cell.angle_beta   90.00
_cell.angle_gamma   90.00
#
_symmetry.space_group_name_H-M   'P 1'
#
loop_
_entity.id
_entity.type
_entity.pdbx_description
1 polymer ?
#
loop_
_entity_poly.entity_id
_entity_poly.type
_entity_poly.pdbx_seq_one_letter_code
_entity_poly.pdbx_strand_id
1 'polypeptide(L)'
;MEILIYVNPDLPWRKTLTRKVKGTLSLRKDVVRRAKSKLAMEGRSLSDAVEEFLLTYDELHFLDKLCESLGLESRFYTSSEITANRSTGLKAEEVVREVRDERSNNLSRH
;
A
#
# COMPACT_ATOMS: atom_id res chain seq x y z
N MET A 1 7.91 -38.68 -1.66
CA MET A 1 6.54 -38.19 -1.85
C MET A 1 6.65 -36.84 -2.52
N GLU A 2 6.38 -36.79 -3.81
CA GLU A 2 6.39 -35.55 -4.59
C GLU A 2 4.98 -34.95 -4.54
N ILE A 3 4.86 -33.69 -4.08
CA ILE A 3 3.60 -32.97 -4.07
C ILE A 3 3.64 -32.01 -5.26
N LEU A 4 2.95 -32.37 -6.34
CA LEU A 4 2.66 -31.44 -7.44
C LEU A 4 1.60 -30.45 -6.96
N ILE A 5 1.96 -29.17 -6.89
CA ILE A 5 1.00 -28.08 -6.69
C ILE A 5 0.64 -27.53 -8.07
N TYR A 6 -0.58 -27.82 -8.53
CA TYR A 6 -1.16 -27.22 -9.72
C TYR A 6 -1.54 -25.77 -9.41
N VAL A 7 -0.92 -24.80 -10.09
CA VAL A 7 -1.35 -23.39 -10.06
C VAL A 7 -2.26 -23.17 -11.26
N ASN A 8 -3.55 -22.96 -10.99
CA ASN A 8 -4.54 -22.64 -12.01
C ASN A 8 -4.68 -21.10 -12.10
N PRO A 9 -4.36 -20.46 -13.23
CA PRO A 9 -4.26 -19.00 -13.33
C PRO A 9 -5.58 -18.25 -13.55
N ASP A 10 -6.73 -18.94 -13.67
CA ASP A 10 -7.96 -18.29 -14.12
C ASP A 10 -9.08 -18.33 -13.07
N LEU A 11 -9.18 -17.36 -12.16
CA LEU A 11 -10.47 -17.02 -11.55
C LEU A 11 -10.61 -15.53 -11.18
N PRO A 12 -11.54 -14.79 -11.81
CA PRO A 12 -11.86 -13.41 -11.47
C PRO A 12 -12.83 -13.32 -10.27
N TRP A 13 -12.55 -12.39 -9.37
CA TRP A 13 -13.37 -11.79 -8.30
C TRP A 13 -14.62 -12.59 -7.82
N ARG A 14 -14.43 -13.35 -6.74
CA ARG A 14 -15.46 -13.58 -5.70
C ARG A 14 -14.80 -13.36 -4.34
N LYS A 15 -15.56 -12.90 -3.35
CA LYS A 15 -15.17 -12.94 -1.93
C LYS A 15 -14.89 -14.40 -1.56
N THR A 16 -13.68 -14.88 -1.82
CA THR A 16 -13.19 -16.15 -1.31
C THR A 16 -13.17 -15.97 0.20
N LEU A 17 -13.94 -16.78 0.92
CA LEU A 17 -13.65 -17.05 2.32
C LEU A 17 -12.22 -17.62 2.34
N THR A 18 -11.23 -16.74 2.42
CA THR A 18 -9.82 -17.11 2.50
C THR A 18 -9.68 -17.94 3.75
N ARG A 19 -9.35 -19.22 3.56
CA ARG A 19 -9.22 -20.18 4.64
C ARG A 19 -8.06 -19.73 5.52
N LYS A 20 -8.37 -19.10 6.66
CA LYS A 20 -7.34 -18.60 7.59
C LYS A 20 -6.63 -19.78 8.25
N VAL A 21 -5.29 -19.77 8.23
CA VAL A 21 -4.44 -20.70 8.96
C VAL A 21 -4.01 -20.05 10.26
N LYS A 22 -4.23 -20.72 11.40
CA LYS A 22 -3.83 -20.21 12.71
C LYS A 22 -2.35 -20.50 12.95
N GLY A 23 -1.53 -19.46 13.05
CA GLY A 23 -0.13 -19.52 13.46
C GLY A 23 0.09 -19.07 14.90
N THR A 24 1.25 -19.40 15.47
CA THR A 24 1.73 -18.85 16.74
C THR A 24 3.02 -18.06 16.49
N LEU A 25 3.10 -16.83 16.99
CA LEU A 25 4.26 -15.94 16.86
C LEU A 25 4.77 -15.53 18.23
N SER A 26 6.08 -15.64 18.43
CA SER A 26 6.76 -15.10 19.61
C SER A 26 7.20 -13.68 19.34
N LEU A 27 6.52 -12.71 19.95
CA LEU A 27 6.80 -11.28 19.81
C LEU A 27 7.16 -10.67 21.17
N ARG A 28 7.96 -9.60 21.16
CA ARG A 28 8.29 -8.90 22.41
C ARG A 28 7.03 -8.31 23.05
N LYS A 29 6.87 -8.52 24.36
CA LYS A 29 5.69 -8.11 25.14
C LYS A 29 5.41 -6.61 25.05
N ASP A 30 6.45 -5.78 25.07
CA ASP A 30 6.33 -4.32 25.00
C ASP A 30 5.81 -3.85 23.63
N VAL A 31 6.26 -4.49 22.54
CA VAL A 31 5.81 -4.21 21.17
C VAL A 31 4.34 -4.57 21.02
N VAL A 32 3.94 -5.78 21.44
CA VAL A 32 2.55 -6.23 21.38
C VAL A 32 1.62 -5.30 22.15
N ARG A 33 2.06 -4.85 23.34
CA ARG A 33 1.28 -3.91 24.16
C ARG A 33 1.06 -2.58 23.44
N ARG A 34 2.13 -1.95 22.94
CA ARG A 34 2.03 -0.65 22.23
C ARG A 34 1.17 -0.77 20.97
N ALA A 35 1.38 -1.82 20.17
CA ALA A 35 0.62 -2.05 18.95
C ALA A 35 -0.88 -2.23 19.24
N LYS A 36 -1.25 -3.07 20.22
CA LYS A 36 -2.65 -3.26 20.62
C LYS A 36 -3.31 -1.97 21.09
N SER A 37 -2.61 -1.15 21.87
CA SER A 37 -3.15 0.15 22.32
C SER A 37 -3.47 1.07 21.15
N LYS A 38 -2.59 1.14 20.15
CA LYS A 38 -2.82 1.95 18.95
C LYS A 38 -3.96 1.39 18.09
N LEU A 39 -3.94 0.09 17.81
CA LEU A 39 -4.96 -0.57 16.98
C LEU A 39 -6.35 -0.50 17.60
N ALA A 40 -6.46 -0.51 18.93
CA ALA A 40 -7.73 -0.33 19.62
C ALA A 40 -8.36 1.04 19.35
N MET A 41 -7.56 2.11 19.21
CA MET A 41 -8.05 3.44 18.82
C MET A 41 -8.58 3.47 17.39
N GLU A 42 -8.07 2.58 16.54
CA GLU A 42 -8.44 2.45 15.12
C GLU A 42 -9.55 1.40 14.89
N GLY A 43 -10.05 0.75 15.95
CA GLY A 43 -11.04 -0.32 15.85
C GLY A 43 -10.52 -1.60 15.17
N ARG A 44 -9.19 -1.79 15.12
CA ARG A 44 -8.54 -2.91 14.43
C ARG A 44 -8.00 -3.96 15.39
N SER A 45 -7.93 -5.21 14.95
CA SER A 45 -7.28 -6.27 15.73
C SER A 45 -5.79 -6.41 15.39
N LEU A 46 -5.00 -6.95 16.33
CA LEU A 46 -3.60 -7.30 16.08
C LEU A 46 -3.47 -8.36 14.97
N SER A 47 -4.47 -9.25 14.84
CA SER A 47 -4.46 -10.28 13.81
C SER A 47 -4.57 -9.66 12.42
N ASP A 48 -5.44 -8.67 12.24
CA ASP A 48 -5.62 -7.99 10.95
C ASP A 48 -4.34 -7.24 10.55
N ALA A 49 -3.69 -6.59 11.52
CA ALA A 49 -2.43 -5.89 11.28
C ALA A 49 -1.27 -6.85 10.94
N VAL A 50 -1.21 -8.02 11.58
CA VAL A 50 -0.20 -9.04 11.26
C VAL A 50 -0.48 -9.67 9.89
N GLU A 51 -1.74 -9.91 9.55
CA GLU A 51 -2.14 -10.42 8.23
C GLU A 51 -1.78 -9.42 7.13
N GLU A 52 -2.09 -8.13 7.31
CA GLU A 52 -1.68 -7.06 6.40
C GLU A 52 -0.16 -6.96 6.27
N PHE A 53 0.58 -7.04 7.39
CA PHE A 53 2.05 -7.07 7.35
C PHE A 53 2.57 -8.28 6.58
N LEU A 54 1.99 -9.47 6.77
CA LEU A 54 2.39 -10.66 6.03
C LEU A 54 2.05 -10.56 4.54
N LEU A 55 0.97 -9.89 4.17
CA LEU A 55 0.65 -9.59 2.76
C LEU A 55 1.69 -8.68 2.11
N THR A 56 2.45 -7.88 2.87
CA THR A 56 3.55 -7.10 2.28
C THR A 56 4.71 -7.98 1.78
N TYR A 57 4.84 -9.22 2.26
CA TYR A 57 5.80 -10.20 1.70
C TYR A 57 5.31 -10.80 0.38
N ASP A 58 4.02 -10.69 0.07
CA ASP A 58 3.50 -10.92 -1.28
C ASP A 58 3.66 -9.62 -2.07
N GLU A 59 4.90 -9.34 -2.48
CA GLU A 59 5.29 -8.07 -3.12
C GLU A 59 4.39 -7.73 -4.32
N LEU A 60 3.98 -8.73 -5.09
CA LEU A 60 3.09 -8.53 -6.23
C LEU A 60 1.68 -8.13 -5.78
N HIS A 61 1.11 -8.83 -4.79
CA HIS A 61 -0.20 -8.47 -4.26
C HIS A 61 -0.22 -7.09 -3.59
N PHE A 62 0.85 -6.73 -2.88
CA PHE A 62 1.02 -5.41 -2.30
C PHE A 62 1.03 -4.32 -3.39
N LEU A 63 1.81 -4.51 -4.46
CA LEU A 63 1.87 -3.58 -5.58
C LEU A 63 0.51 -3.44 -6.28
N ASP A 64 -0.21 -4.55 -6.48
CA ASP A 64 -1.57 -4.53 -7.04
C ASP A 64 -2.52 -3.69 -6.19
N LYS A 65 -2.51 -3.89 -4.87
CA LYS A 65 -3.35 -3.14 -3.93
C LYS A 65 -2.99 -1.66 -3.88
N LEU A 66 -1.70 -1.35 -3.96
CA LEU A 66 -1.23 0.03 -4.03
C LEU A 66 -1.72 0.71 -5.31
N CYS A 67 -1.59 0.05 -6.46
CA CYS A 67 -2.11 0.54 -7.74
C CYS A 67 -3.63 0.80 -7.66
N GLU A 68 -4.41 -0.14 -7.11
CA GLU A 68 -5.86 0.02 -6.89
C GLU A 68 -6.16 1.27 -6.04
N SER A 69 -5.44 1.46 -4.94
CA SER A 69 -5.67 2.59 -4.01
C SER A 69 -5.34 3.96 -4.63
N LEU A 70 -4.40 3.99 -5.57
CA LEU A 70 -3.97 5.20 -6.27
C LEU A 70 -4.73 5.43 -7.58
N GLY A 71 -5.62 4.51 -7.97
CA GLY A 71 -6.30 4.54 -9.27
C GLY A 71 -5.35 4.37 -10.45
N LEU A 72 -4.24 3.66 -10.25
CA LEU A 72 -3.22 3.38 -11.26
C LEU A 72 -3.44 2.01 -11.90
N GLU A 73 -3.02 1.88 -13.16
CA GLU A 73 -2.98 0.58 -13.84
C GLU A 73 -1.93 -0.33 -13.19
N SER A 74 -2.32 -1.57 -12.85
CA SER A 74 -1.37 -2.60 -12.40
C SER A 74 -0.90 -3.45 -13.58
N ARG A 75 0.27 -3.12 -14.12
CA ARG A 75 0.99 -3.94 -15.11
C ARG A 75 2.48 -3.69 -15.05
N PHE A 76 3.27 -4.63 -15.57
CA PHE A 76 4.70 -4.41 -15.78
C PHE A 76 4.96 -3.52 -16.99
N TYR A 77 5.86 -2.56 -16.82
CA TYR A 77 6.29 -1.66 -17.87
C TYR A 77 7.72 -2.01 -18.30
N THR A 78 7.96 -1.98 -19.61
CA THR A 78 9.32 -2.02 -20.16
C THR A 78 10.01 -0.67 -19.96
N SER A 79 11.35 -0.66 -19.93
CA SER A 79 12.13 0.59 -19.78
C SER A 79 11.82 1.62 -20.87
N SER A 80 11.49 1.16 -22.08
CA SER A 80 11.03 2.00 -23.20
C SER A 80 9.69 2.68 -22.91
N GLU A 81 8.71 1.94 -22.39
CA GLU A 81 7.39 2.49 -22.06
C GLU A 81 7.50 3.52 -20.92
N ILE A 82 8.34 3.26 -19.91
CA ILE A 82 8.60 4.21 -18.83
C ILE A 82 9.13 5.54 -19.38
N THR A 83 10.09 5.46 -20.31
CA THR A 83 10.71 6.65 -20.90
C THR A 83 9.70 7.43 -21.75
N ALA A 84 8.87 6.72 -22.52
CA ALA A 84 7.86 7.33 -23.38
C ALA A 84 6.68 7.97 -22.60
N ASN A 85 6.27 7.35 -21.49
CA ASN A 85 5.15 7.85 -20.66
C ASN A 85 5.57 8.81 -19.55
N ARG A 86 6.86 9.13 -19.43
CA ARG A 86 7.33 10.07 -18.42
C ARG A 86 6.74 11.45 -18.70
N SER A 87 5.86 11.92 -17.83
CA SER A 87 5.40 13.30 -17.90
C SER A 87 6.60 14.24 -17.82
N THR A 88 6.60 15.29 -18.63
CA THR A 88 7.46 16.44 -18.40
C THR A 88 7.20 16.91 -16.98
N GLY A 89 8.22 16.83 -16.13
CA GLY A 89 8.09 17.13 -14.70
C GLY A 89 7.43 18.49 -14.47
N LEU A 90 6.69 18.60 -13.38
CA LEU A 90 6.11 19.88 -12.98
C LEU A 90 7.22 20.93 -12.89
N LYS A 91 6.93 22.15 -13.37
CA LYS A 91 7.79 23.29 -13.13
C LYS A 91 7.78 23.59 -11.65
N ALA A 92 8.74 23.03 -10.91
CA ALA A 92 8.86 23.25 -9.48
C ALA A 92 8.91 24.76 -9.14
N GLU A 93 9.46 25.58 -10.05
CA GLU A 93 9.45 27.04 -9.96
C GLU A 93 8.05 27.67 -9.91
N GLU A 94 7.07 27.09 -10.60
CA GLU A 94 5.70 27.59 -10.69
C GLU A 94 4.93 27.25 -9.41
N VAL A 95 5.04 26.00 -8.95
CA VAL A 95 4.46 25.54 -7.68
C VAL A 95 5.03 26.31 -6.48
N VAL A 96 6.35 26.52 -6.44
CA VAL A 96 6.98 27.27 -5.35
C VAL A 96 6.54 28.75 -5.34
N ARG A 97 6.30 29.33 -6.51
CA ARG A 97 5.84 30.72 -6.63
C ARG A 97 4.41 30.87 -6.14
N GLU A 98 3.51 29.99 -6.59
CA GLU A 98 2.12 29.96 -6.13
C GLU A 98 2.02 29.87 -4.60
N VAL A 99 2.76 28.94 -3.98
CA VAL A 99 2.78 28.78 -2.51
C VAL A 99 3.31 30.03 -1.79
N ARG A 100 4.32 30.71 -2.37
CA ARG A 100 4.87 31.95 -1.79
C ARG A 100 3.90 33.11 -1.90
N ASP A 101 3.26 33.27 -3.05
CA ASP A 101 2.33 34.36 -3.32
C ASP A 101 1.05 34.19 -2.48
N GLU A 102 0.55 32.96 -2.35
CA GLU A 102 -0.59 32.64 -1.49
C GLU A 102 -0.28 32.93 0.00
N ARG A 103 0.91 32.56 0.46
CA ARG A 103 1.40 32.92 1.80
C ARG A 103 1.49 34.44 1.97
N SER A 104 2.01 35.16 0.98
CA SER A 104 2.14 36.62 1.01
C SER A 104 0.78 37.31 1.11
N ASN A 105 -0.20 36.86 0.31
CA ASN A 105 -1.56 37.40 0.30
C ASN A 105 -2.32 37.14 1.61
N ASN A 106 -2.05 36.01 2.28
CA ASN A 106 -2.64 35.71 3.57
C ASN A 106 -2.03 36.55 4.71
N LEU A 107 -0.74 36.90 4.61
CA LEU A 107 -0.09 37.80 5.58
C LEU A 107 -0.48 39.26 5.40
N SER A 108 -0.76 39.70 4.18
CA SER A 108 -1.18 41.08 3.90
C SER A 108 -2.67 41.36 4.19
N ARG A 109 -3.44 40.34 4.54
CA ARG A 109 -4.87 40.41 4.91
C ARG A 109 -5.09 40.52 6.43
N HIS A 110 -4.03 40.66 7.22
CA HIS A 110 -4.03 41.00 8.64
C HIS A 110 -3.28 42.31 8.85
#